data_AF-A0A926H2N5-F1
#
_entry.id   AF-A0A926H2N5-F1
#
_cell.length_a   1.000
_cell.length_b   1.000
_cell.length_c   1.000
_cell.angle_alpha   90.00
_cell.angle_beta   90.00
_cell.angle_gamma   90.00
#
_symmetry.space_group_name_H-M   'P 1'
#
loop_
_entity.id
_entity.type
_entity.pdbx_description
1 polymer ?
#
loop_
_entity_poly.entity_id
_entity_poly.type
_entity_poly.pdbx_seq_one_letter_code
_entity_poly.pdbx_strand_id
1 'polypeptide(L)'
;MNDAKAALVEQNDSIGSVPPPNYMVIFDEARASVKNAERITGSLDTLFMRFRRGEGTLGKLLTDEEAYNRMVGLTEQAEELVKRTNAQIAAVGGSVDRAASNFEQMSAAGRDLVTDVSKGKGTIGALMYDRTLYDSLESLAGSLGVAAQSAGFAAREFGLNMRGLRQHWLVGGLFGGGNEEQNIELMQKQLEIREEELRRQRQLLEQREKQLLDKERVGMNIP
;
A
#
# COMPACT_ATOMS: atom_id res chain seq x y z
N MET A 1 20.49 -9.66 -21.68
CA MET A 1 21.60 -9.38 -20.73
C MET A 1 22.46 -8.34 -21.41
N ASN A 2 22.31 -7.07 -21.05
CA ASN A 2 23.15 -5.99 -21.59
C ASN A 2 24.36 -5.89 -20.66
N ASP A 3 25.52 -6.32 -21.16
CA ASP A 3 26.81 -6.11 -20.53
C ASP A 3 27.09 -4.61 -20.48
N ALA A 4 26.83 -4.01 -19.32
CA ALA A 4 27.28 -2.66 -19.02
C ALA A 4 28.81 -2.69 -18.89
N LYS A 5 29.52 -2.49 -20.00
CA LYS A 5 30.95 -2.16 -19.99
C LYS A 5 31.12 -0.81 -19.30
N ALA A 6 31.29 -0.82 -17.98
CA ALA A 6 31.75 0.35 -17.25
C ALA A 6 33.14 0.74 -17.80
N ALA A 7 33.33 2.03 -18.08
CA ALA A 7 34.58 2.54 -18.63
C ALA A 7 35.76 2.22 -17.68
N LEU A 8 36.92 1.88 -18.25
CA LEU A 8 38.14 1.67 -17.47
C LEU A 8 38.51 2.99 -16.79
N VAL A 9 38.50 3.01 -15.46
CA VAL A 9 38.80 4.21 -14.65
C VAL A 9 40.32 4.31 -14.50
N GLU A 10 40.93 5.42 -14.94
CA GLU A 10 42.36 5.65 -14.78
C GLU A 10 42.72 6.13 -13.35
N GLN A 11 44.00 6.06 -12.99
CA GLN A 11 44.44 6.52 -11.68
C GLN A 11 44.25 8.04 -11.57
N ASN A 12 43.47 8.49 -10.56
CA ASN A 12 42.97 9.86 -10.35
C ASN A 12 41.73 10.27 -11.15
N ASP A 13 41.04 9.36 -11.83
CA ASP A 13 39.73 9.68 -12.40
C ASP A 13 38.68 9.88 -11.29
N SER A 14 37.79 10.85 -11.48
CA SER A 14 36.69 11.12 -10.56
C SER A 14 35.44 10.35 -10.99
N ILE A 15 34.98 9.43 -10.13
CA ILE A 15 33.71 8.75 -10.33
C ILE A 15 32.63 9.60 -9.69
N GLY A 16 31.72 10.15 -10.52
CA GLY A 16 30.55 10.87 -10.01
C GLY A 16 29.67 9.94 -9.17
N SER A 17 29.44 10.29 -7.91
CA SER A 17 28.52 9.54 -7.04
C SER A 17 27.09 9.98 -7.30
N VAL A 18 26.16 9.01 -7.35
CA VAL A 18 24.72 9.31 -7.25
C VAL A 18 24.41 9.56 -5.78
N PRO A 19 23.78 10.70 -5.42
CA PRO A 19 23.38 10.96 -4.05
C PRO A 19 22.51 9.81 -3.52
N PRO A 20 22.83 9.27 -2.34
CA PRO A 20 22.10 8.14 -1.80
C PRO A 20 20.65 8.52 -1.52
N PRO A 21 19.68 7.64 -1.82
CA PRO A 21 18.27 7.93 -1.62
C PRO A 21 17.97 8.23 -0.15
N ASN A 22 17.15 9.26 0.09
CA ASN A 22 16.76 9.65 1.44
C ASN A 22 15.81 8.59 2.04
N TYR A 23 16.32 7.79 2.98
CA TYR A 23 15.56 6.73 3.61
C TYR A 23 14.36 7.23 4.43
N MET A 24 14.37 8.51 4.87
CA MET A 24 13.21 9.08 5.57
C MET A 24 12.00 9.15 4.64
N VAL A 25 12.22 9.42 3.34
CA VAL A 25 11.15 9.41 2.33
C VAL A 25 10.54 8.02 2.18
N ILE A 26 11.38 6.97 2.15
CA ILE A 26 10.90 5.57 2.06
C ILE A 26 10.09 5.19 3.30
N PHE A 27 10.56 5.61 4.48
CA PHE A 27 9.87 5.38 5.74
C PHE A 27 8.53 6.11 5.83
N ASP A 28 8.49 7.37 5.41
CA ASP A 28 7.28 8.20 5.38
C ASP A 28 6.27 7.66 4.37
N GLU A 29 6.73 7.25 3.19
CA GLU A 29 5.90 6.62 2.15
C GLU A 29 5.32 5.28 2.62
N ALA A 30 6.12 4.46 3.33
CA ALA A 30 5.65 3.22 3.92
C ALA A 30 4.58 3.47 4.99
N ARG A 31 4.77 4.47 5.86
CA ARG A 31 3.76 4.89 6.84
C ARG A 31 2.48 5.39 6.17
N ALA A 32 2.61 6.19 5.12
CA ALA A 32 1.47 6.69 4.35
C ALA A 32 0.68 5.53 3.71
N SER A 33 1.39 4.54 3.15
CA SER A 33 0.80 3.33 2.58
C SER A 33 0.03 2.51 3.61
N VAL A 34 0.62 2.30 4.81
CA VAL A 34 -0.05 1.60 5.92
C VAL A 34 -1.32 2.34 6.36
N LYS A 35 -1.22 3.66 6.56
CA LYS A 35 -2.37 4.48 6.93
C LYS A 35 -3.47 4.45 5.85
N ASN A 36 -3.08 4.37 4.59
CA ASN A 36 -4.02 4.24 3.49
C ASN A 36 -4.72 2.88 3.51
N ALA A 37 -3.98 1.80 3.74
CA ALA A 37 -4.54 0.45 3.89
C ALA A 37 -5.48 0.34 5.09
N GLU A 38 -5.15 0.95 6.23
CA GLU A 38 -6.03 1.06 7.41
C GLU A 38 -7.33 1.79 7.06
N ARG A 39 -7.25 2.92 6.34
CA ARG A 39 -8.43 3.67 5.91
C ARG A 39 -9.31 2.86 4.96
N ILE A 40 -8.70 2.15 4.00
CA ILE A 40 -9.43 1.28 3.06
C ILE A 40 -10.14 0.18 3.85
N THR A 41 -9.44 -0.48 4.77
CA THR A 41 -9.98 -1.54 5.62
C THR A 41 -11.17 -1.04 6.44
N GLY A 42 -11.06 0.12 7.10
CA GLY A 42 -12.18 0.71 7.84
C GLY A 42 -13.34 1.15 6.94
N SER A 43 -13.04 1.60 5.72
CA SER A 43 -14.08 1.94 4.73
C SER A 43 -14.82 0.69 4.24
N LEU A 44 -14.12 -0.42 4.04
CA LEU A 44 -14.71 -1.72 3.71
C LEU A 44 -15.60 -2.22 4.84
N ASP A 45 -15.15 -2.17 6.09
CA ASP A 45 -15.98 -2.54 7.26
C ASP A 45 -17.25 -1.69 7.36
N THR A 46 -17.13 -0.39 7.12
CA THR A 46 -18.29 0.52 7.09
C THR A 46 -19.25 0.17 5.95
N LEU A 47 -18.74 -0.06 4.73
CA LEU A 47 -19.55 -0.47 3.58
C LEU A 47 -20.29 -1.78 3.87
N PHE A 48 -19.63 -2.72 4.54
CA PHE A 48 -20.22 -3.96 5.00
C PHE A 48 -21.37 -3.80 5.97
N MET A 49 -21.17 -2.97 6.99
CA MET A 49 -22.21 -2.65 7.96
C MET A 49 -23.44 -2.04 7.29
N ARG A 50 -23.22 -1.12 6.34
CA ARG A 50 -24.29 -0.46 5.59
C ARG A 50 -25.00 -1.43 4.65
N PHE A 51 -24.26 -2.29 3.97
CA PHE A 51 -24.81 -3.33 3.10
C PHE A 51 -25.69 -4.31 3.89
N ARG A 52 -25.23 -4.81 5.04
CA ARG A 52 -26.02 -5.68 5.94
C ARG A 52 -27.32 -5.03 6.42
N ARG A 53 -27.34 -3.71 6.55
CA ARG A 53 -28.52 -2.94 6.96
C ARG A 53 -29.45 -2.57 5.79
N GLY A 54 -29.12 -2.98 4.56
CA GLY A 54 -29.89 -2.59 3.37
C GLY A 54 -29.79 -1.09 3.06
N GLU A 55 -28.72 -0.41 3.49
CA GLU A 55 -28.56 1.01 3.21
C GLU A 55 -28.07 1.26 1.77
N GLY A 56 -28.48 2.39 1.19
CA GLY A 56 -28.18 2.76 -0.20
C GLY A 56 -29.24 2.29 -1.20
N THR A 57 -29.11 2.66 -2.48
CA THR A 57 -30.11 2.31 -3.50
C THR A 57 -30.19 0.82 -3.76
N LEU A 58 -29.04 0.14 -3.88
CA LEU A 58 -28.98 -1.32 -4.01
C LEU A 58 -29.48 -2.02 -2.74
N GLY A 59 -28.98 -1.62 -1.56
CA GLY A 59 -29.44 -2.17 -0.29
C GLY A 59 -30.96 -2.07 -0.13
N LYS A 60 -31.53 -0.89 -0.38
CA LYS A 60 -32.97 -0.67 -0.35
C LYS A 60 -33.70 -1.55 -1.36
N LEU A 61 -33.22 -1.65 -2.60
CA LEU A 61 -33.84 -2.51 -3.63
C LEU A 61 -33.88 -3.99 -3.24
N LEU A 62 -32.89 -4.45 -2.47
CA LEU A 62 -32.81 -5.84 -2.02
C LEU A 62 -33.63 -6.11 -0.76
N THR A 63 -33.75 -5.12 0.13
CA THR A 63 -34.49 -5.27 1.39
C THR A 63 -35.95 -4.82 1.31
N ASP A 64 -36.32 -4.04 0.30
CA ASP A 64 -37.64 -3.44 0.14
C ASP A 64 -38.50 -4.27 -0.81
N GLU A 65 -39.41 -5.02 -0.21
CA GLU A 65 -40.40 -5.86 -0.90
C GLU A 65 -41.31 -5.01 -1.82
N GLU A 66 -41.56 -3.74 -1.49
CA GLU A 66 -42.35 -2.82 -2.30
C GLU A 66 -41.60 -2.40 -3.58
N ALA A 67 -40.28 -2.19 -3.49
CA ALA A 67 -39.44 -1.88 -4.66
C ALA A 67 -39.37 -3.07 -5.65
N TYR A 68 -39.23 -4.29 -5.13
CA TYR A 68 -39.32 -5.51 -5.93
C TYR A 68 -40.69 -5.65 -6.60
N ASN A 69 -41.77 -5.50 -5.83
CA ASN A 69 -43.14 -5.60 -6.34
C ASN A 69 -43.43 -4.53 -7.40
N ARG A 70 -42.89 -3.31 -7.27
CA ARG A 70 -43.00 -2.26 -8.30
C ARG A 70 -42.25 -2.62 -9.57
N MET A 71 -41.07 -3.25 -9.50
CA MET A 71 -40.36 -3.72 -10.70
C MET A 71 -41.13 -4.83 -11.43
N VAL A 72 -41.66 -5.79 -10.67
CA VAL A 72 -42.51 -6.86 -11.23
C VAL A 72 -43.74 -6.23 -11.90
N GLY A 73 -44.44 -5.34 -11.19
CA GLY A 73 -45.62 -4.65 -11.72
C GLY A 73 -45.33 -3.77 -12.94
N LEU A 74 -44.17 -3.10 -13.01
CA LEU A 74 -43.74 -2.37 -14.22
C LEU A 74 -43.54 -3.30 -15.41
N THR A 75 -43.03 -4.51 -15.17
CA THR A 75 -42.83 -5.52 -16.22
C THR A 75 -44.18 -6.04 -16.72
N GLU A 76 -45.12 -6.31 -15.82
CA GLU A 76 -46.49 -6.72 -16.14
C GLU A 76 -47.25 -5.63 -16.91
N GLN A 77 -47.16 -4.37 -16.47
CA GLN A 77 -47.79 -3.23 -17.15
C GLN A 77 -47.19 -2.99 -18.54
N ALA A 78 -45.89 -3.19 -18.70
CA ALA A 78 -45.23 -3.09 -20.00
C ALA A 78 -45.67 -4.22 -20.94
N GLU A 79 -45.81 -5.45 -20.44
CA GLU A 79 -46.36 -6.58 -21.20
C GLU A 79 -47.81 -6.29 -21.64
N GLU A 80 -48.64 -5.75 -20.75
CA GLU A 80 -50.03 -5.43 -21.05
C GLU A 80 -50.18 -4.27 -22.04
N LEU A 81 -49.35 -3.22 -21.91
CA LEU A 81 -49.30 -2.12 -22.87
C LEU A 81 -49.04 -2.65 -24.28
N VAL A 82 -48.09 -3.56 -24.42
CA VAL A 82 -47.76 -4.14 -25.73
C VAL A 82 -48.86 -5.03 -26.28
N LYS A 83 -49.54 -5.82 -25.44
CA LYS A 83 -50.72 -6.57 -25.89
C LYS A 83 -51.79 -5.62 -26.44
N ARG A 84 -52.05 -4.51 -25.75
CA ARG A 84 -53.04 -3.49 -26.17
C ARG A 84 -52.61 -2.76 -27.45
N THR A 85 -51.34 -2.38 -27.56
CA THR A 85 -50.78 -1.72 -28.75
C THR A 85 -50.79 -2.66 -29.96
N ASN A 86 -50.43 -3.94 -29.80
CA ASN A 86 -50.51 -4.93 -30.87
C ASN A 86 -51.95 -5.12 -31.35
N ALA A 87 -52.92 -5.20 -30.43
CA ALA A 87 -54.34 -5.31 -30.78
C ALA A 87 -54.87 -4.08 -31.52
N GLN A 88 -54.47 -2.87 -31.11
CA GLN A 88 -54.89 -1.62 -31.75
C GLN A 88 -54.23 -1.42 -33.13
N ILE A 89 -52.97 -1.77 -33.32
CA ILE A 89 -52.31 -1.58 -34.62
C ILE A 89 -52.70 -2.68 -35.61
N ALA A 90 -52.95 -3.91 -35.16
CA ALA A 90 -53.54 -4.97 -35.99
C ALA A 90 -54.93 -4.56 -36.53
N ALA A 91 -55.71 -3.83 -35.73
CA ALA A 91 -56.99 -3.28 -36.16
C ALA A 91 -56.87 -2.17 -37.23
N VAL A 92 -55.68 -1.61 -37.47
CA VAL A 92 -55.44 -0.47 -38.38
C VAL A 92 -54.49 -0.82 -39.55
N GLY A 93 -54.00 -2.07 -39.64
CA GLY A 93 -53.27 -2.58 -40.82
C GLY A 93 -51.81 -2.12 -40.98
N GLY A 94 -51.18 -1.58 -39.93
CA GLY A 94 -49.78 -1.12 -39.93
C GLY A 94 -48.76 -2.20 -39.54
N SER A 95 -47.51 -2.06 -39.96
CA SER A 95 -46.41 -3.01 -39.72
C SER A 95 -46.01 -3.12 -38.24
N VAL A 96 -46.64 -4.06 -37.52
CA VAL A 96 -46.44 -4.41 -36.10
C VAL A 96 -45.30 -5.39 -35.87
N ASP A 97 -45.03 -6.28 -36.83
CA ASP A 97 -44.19 -7.46 -36.60
C ASP A 97 -42.78 -7.15 -36.09
N ARG A 98 -42.15 -6.06 -36.54
CA ARG A 98 -40.80 -5.69 -36.09
C ARG A 98 -40.76 -5.04 -34.70
N ALA A 99 -41.74 -4.21 -34.36
CA ALA A 99 -41.81 -3.57 -33.05
C ALA A 99 -42.26 -4.57 -31.97
N ALA A 100 -43.26 -5.40 -32.30
CA ALA A 100 -43.73 -6.49 -31.43
C ALA A 100 -42.63 -7.54 -31.20
N SER A 101 -41.93 -7.99 -32.24
CA SER A 101 -40.86 -8.98 -32.07
C SER A 101 -39.65 -8.43 -31.32
N ASN A 102 -39.22 -7.19 -31.57
CA ASN A 102 -38.14 -6.57 -30.80
C ASN A 102 -38.52 -6.43 -29.32
N PHE A 103 -39.77 -6.06 -29.03
CA PHE A 103 -40.22 -5.96 -27.65
C PHE A 103 -40.41 -7.33 -26.98
N GLU A 104 -40.94 -8.33 -27.69
CA GLU A 104 -41.03 -9.71 -27.18
C GLU A 104 -39.64 -10.25 -26.82
N GLN A 105 -38.64 -10.02 -27.68
CA GLN A 105 -37.26 -10.39 -27.39
C GLN A 105 -36.72 -9.64 -26.16
N MET A 106 -37.02 -8.35 -26.03
CA MET A 106 -36.59 -7.55 -24.88
C MET A 106 -37.30 -7.95 -23.57
N SER A 107 -38.58 -8.34 -23.65
CA SER A 107 -39.38 -8.85 -22.52
C SER A 107 -38.93 -10.26 -22.12
N ALA A 108 -38.61 -11.12 -23.09
CA ALA A 108 -37.99 -12.42 -22.83
C ALA A 108 -36.63 -12.24 -22.14
N ALA A 109 -35.76 -11.39 -22.68
CA ALA A 109 -34.48 -11.06 -22.05
C ALA A 109 -34.64 -10.45 -20.65
N GLY A 110 -35.66 -9.62 -20.43
CA GLY A 110 -35.99 -9.06 -19.11
C GLY A 110 -36.45 -10.12 -18.11
N ARG A 111 -37.32 -11.05 -18.53
CA ARG A 111 -37.75 -12.19 -17.69
C ARG A 111 -36.59 -13.13 -17.38
N ASP A 112 -35.72 -13.38 -18.36
CA ASP A 112 -34.52 -14.18 -18.16
C ASP A 112 -33.56 -13.51 -17.19
N LEU A 113 -33.35 -12.19 -17.30
CA LEU A 113 -32.58 -11.40 -16.34
C LEU A 113 -33.16 -11.47 -14.93
N VAL A 114 -34.46 -11.27 -14.74
CA VAL A 114 -35.12 -11.37 -13.43
C VAL A 114 -35.00 -12.80 -12.87
N THR A 115 -35.14 -13.80 -13.73
CA THR A 115 -34.98 -15.21 -13.36
C THR A 115 -33.54 -15.54 -12.97
N ASP A 116 -32.57 -14.99 -13.68
CA ASP A 116 -31.16 -15.21 -13.38
C ASP A 116 -30.75 -14.46 -12.10
N VAL A 117 -31.22 -13.23 -11.91
CA VAL A 117 -31.01 -12.46 -10.67
C VAL A 117 -31.63 -13.17 -9.46
N SER A 118 -32.88 -13.63 -9.56
CA SER A 118 -33.54 -14.38 -8.46
C SER A 118 -32.88 -15.74 -8.16
N LYS A 119 -32.14 -16.31 -9.11
CA LYS A 119 -31.33 -17.52 -8.93
C LYS A 119 -29.88 -17.22 -8.52
N GLY A 120 -29.53 -15.97 -8.26
CA GLY A 120 -28.17 -15.57 -7.87
C GLY A 120 -27.14 -15.61 -9.01
N LYS A 121 -27.57 -15.72 -10.27
CA LYS A 121 -26.66 -15.76 -11.43
C LYS A 121 -26.23 -14.35 -11.85
N GLY A 122 -25.01 -14.27 -12.41
CA GLY A 122 -24.40 -13.02 -12.83
C GLY A 122 -23.95 -12.14 -11.66
N THR A 123 -23.37 -10.98 -11.94
CA THR A 123 -22.83 -10.09 -10.91
C THR A 123 -23.91 -9.49 -10.01
N ILE A 124 -25.09 -9.16 -10.55
CA ILE A 124 -26.23 -8.65 -9.77
C ILE A 124 -26.82 -9.74 -8.87
N GLY A 125 -27.01 -10.96 -9.40
CA GLY A 125 -27.49 -12.10 -8.61
C GLY A 125 -26.51 -12.49 -7.50
N ALA A 126 -25.20 -12.50 -7.79
CA ALA A 126 -24.17 -12.75 -6.79
C ALA A 126 -24.14 -11.65 -5.70
N LEU A 127 -24.29 -10.37 -6.07
CA LEU A 127 -24.42 -9.29 -5.09
C LEU A 127 -25.66 -9.42 -4.19
N MET A 128 -26.73 -10.04 -4.71
CA MET A 128 -28.04 -10.09 -4.07
C MET A 128 -28.20 -11.26 -3.10
N TYR A 129 -27.55 -12.40 -3.38
CA TYR A 129 -27.75 -13.64 -2.62
C TYR A 129 -26.49 -14.16 -1.92
N ASP A 130 -25.30 -13.66 -2.25
CA ASP A 130 -24.09 -14.42 -1.96
C ASP A 130 -23.42 -14.01 -0.64
N ARG A 131 -23.55 -14.88 0.37
CA ARG A 131 -22.74 -14.83 1.60
C ARG A 131 -21.25 -14.98 1.31
N THR A 132 -20.85 -15.60 0.20
CA THR A 132 -19.43 -15.80 -0.12
C THR A 132 -18.73 -14.50 -0.54
N LEU A 133 -19.45 -13.53 -1.12
CA LEU A 133 -18.92 -12.18 -1.35
C LEU A 133 -18.61 -11.51 0.00
N TYR A 134 -19.50 -11.72 0.97
CA TYR A 134 -19.32 -11.22 2.32
C TYR A 134 -18.08 -11.84 2.98
N ASP A 135 -17.95 -13.16 2.92
CA ASP A 135 -16.77 -13.85 3.47
C ASP A 135 -15.48 -13.42 2.76
N SER A 136 -15.54 -13.19 1.44
CA SER A 136 -14.38 -12.78 0.63
C SER A 136 -13.92 -11.36 0.94
N LEU A 137 -14.85 -10.41 1.06
CA LEU A 137 -14.51 -9.02 1.36
C LEU A 137 -14.08 -8.87 2.84
N GLU A 138 -14.63 -9.65 3.78
CA GLU A 138 -14.18 -9.67 5.18
C GLU A 138 -12.77 -10.27 5.29
N SER A 139 -12.53 -11.37 4.57
CA SER A 139 -11.19 -11.97 4.45
C SER A 139 -10.18 -11.02 3.82
N LEU A 140 -10.58 -10.28 2.78
CA LEU A 140 -9.74 -9.26 2.13
C LEU A 140 -9.41 -8.12 3.10
N ALA A 141 -10.42 -7.60 3.82
CA ALA A 141 -10.23 -6.54 4.81
C ALA A 141 -9.28 -7.00 5.93
N GLY A 142 -9.46 -8.22 6.45
CA GLY A 142 -8.57 -8.81 7.43
C GLY A 142 -7.14 -8.97 6.91
N SER A 143 -6.98 -9.49 5.68
CA SER A 143 -5.67 -9.68 5.04
C SER A 143 -4.95 -8.35 4.81
N LEU A 144 -5.67 -7.32 4.36
CA LEU A 144 -5.13 -5.97 4.19
C LEU A 144 -4.71 -5.36 5.53
N GLY A 145 -5.50 -5.55 6.59
CA GLY A 145 -5.15 -5.12 7.95
C GLY A 145 -3.86 -5.76 8.46
N VAL A 146 -3.74 -7.09 8.34
CA VAL A 146 -2.54 -7.84 8.75
C VAL A 146 -1.31 -7.44 7.94
N ALA A 147 -1.46 -7.28 6.62
CA ALA A 147 -0.37 -6.85 5.75
C ALA A 147 0.09 -5.42 6.09
N ALA A 148 -0.86 -4.50 6.31
CA ALA A 148 -0.58 -3.12 6.71
C ALA A 148 0.14 -3.05 8.05
N GLN A 149 -0.31 -3.83 9.04
CA GLN A 149 0.33 -3.88 10.35
C GLN A 149 1.78 -4.40 10.26
N SER A 150 1.98 -5.46 9.49
CA SER A 150 3.29 -6.07 9.25
C SER A 150 4.24 -5.11 8.53
N ALA A 151 3.77 -4.45 7.47
CA ALA A 151 4.52 -3.43 6.75
C ALA A 151 4.87 -2.24 7.66
N GLY A 152 3.95 -1.82 8.52
CA GLY A 152 4.17 -0.73 9.47
C GLY A 152 5.19 -1.07 10.56
N PHE A 153 5.26 -2.34 10.98
CA PHE A 153 6.32 -2.83 11.87
C PHE A 153 7.67 -2.87 11.13
N ALA A 154 7.73 -3.49 9.95
CA ALA A 154 8.95 -3.60 9.16
C ALA A 154 9.54 -2.22 8.82
N ALA A 155 8.70 -1.26 8.44
CA ALA A 155 9.12 0.11 8.17
C ALA A 155 9.72 0.79 9.43
N ARG A 156 9.13 0.57 10.61
CA ARG A 156 9.66 1.09 11.89
C ARG A 156 11.02 0.51 12.23
N GLU A 157 11.17 -0.81 12.14
CA GLU A 157 12.44 -1.49 12.39
C GLU A 157 13.51 -1.07 11.38
N PHE A 158 13.14 -0.97 10.10
CA PHE A 158 14.02 -0.44 9.07
C PHE A 158 14.47 0.99 9.41
N GLY A 159 13.54 1.88 9.76
CA GLY A 159 13.87 3.26 10.15
C GLY A 159 14.73 3.35 11.41
N LEU A 160 14.57 2.42 12.37
CA LEU A 160 15.46 2.29 13.54
C LEU A 160 16.87 1.88 13.12
N ASN A 161 16.99 0.85 12.29
CA ASN A 161 18.27 0.35 11.78
C ASN A 161 19.01 1.40 10.96
N MET A 162 18.30 2.12 10.07
CA MET A 162 18.88 3.19 9.26
C MET A 162 19.34 4.38 10.11
N ARG A 163 18.62 4.70 11.20
CA ARG A 163 19.09 5.70 12.17
C ARG A 163 20.35 5.26 12.88
N GLY A 164 20.47 3.97 13.22
CA GLY A 164 21.71 3.41 13.78
C GLY A 164 22.88 3.49 12.80
N LEU A 165 22.66 3.14 11.54
CA LEU A 165 23.67 3.25 10.49
C LEU A 165 24.14 4.70 10.27
N ARG A 166 23.24 5.68 10.40
CA ARG A 166 23.60 7.10 10.33
C ARG A 166 24.64 7.50 11.39
N GLN A 167 24.60 6.88 12.57
CA GLN A 167 25.53 7.21 13.66
C GLN A 167 26.91 6.55 13.48
N HIS A 168 27.06 5.63 12.52
CA HIS A 168 28.33 4.94 12.31
C HIS A 168 29.30 5.78 11.47
N TRP A 169 30.55 5.92 11.90
CA TRP A 169 31.57 6.75 11.25
C TRP A 169 31.83 6.38 9.77
N LEU A 170 31.79 5.09 9.42
CA LEU A 170 32.10 4.59 8.07
C LEU A 170 30.98 4.89 7.05
N VAL A 171 29.72 4.81 7.50
CA VAL A 171 28.56 4.80 6.59
C VAL A 171 27.58 5.93 6.88
N GLY A 172 27.81 6.71 7.94
CA GLY A 172 26.94 7.80 8.35
C GLY A 172 26.81 8.89 7.30
N GLY A 173 27.90 9.20 6.59
CA GLY A 173 27.89 10.13 5.46
C GLY A 173 27.05 9.64 4.27
N LEU A 174 27.04 8.32 4.00
CA LEU A 174 26.24 7.71 2.94
C LEU A 174 24.73 7.71 3.25
N PHE A 175 24.34 7.78 4.52
CA PHE A 175 22.94 7.80 4.92
C PHE A 175 22.58 9.13 5.61
N GLY A 176 23.41 10.15 5.48
CA GLY A 176 23.25 11.43 6.17
C GLY A 176 22.04 12.23 5.67
N GLY A 177 21.73 12.12 4.37
CA GLY A 177 20.57 12.78 3.75
C GLY A 177 20.50 14.30 3.96
N GLY A 178 21.60 14.94 4.31
CA GLY A 178 21.70 16.37 4.62
C GLY A 178 22.97 16.98 4.02
N ASN A 179 22.92 18.28 3.75
CA ASN A 179 23.95 19.09 3.09
C ASN A 179 25.37 18.61 3.46
N GLU A 180 26.13 18.18 2.45
CA GLU A 180 27.48 17.61 2.57
C GLU A 180 28.41 18.43 3.47
N GLU A 181 28.31 19.76 3.45
CA GLU A 181 29.10 20.67 4.28
C GLU A 181 28.92 20.44 5.79
N GLN A 182 27.68 20.22 6.28
CA GLN A 182 27.44 20.02 7.71
C GLN A 182 27.92 18.64 8.19
N ASN A 183 27.82 17.61 7.34
CA ASN A 183 28.34 16.29 7.66
C ASN A 183 29.87 16.26 7.67
N ILE A 184 30.52 16.99 6.76
CA ILE A 184 31.98 17.12 6.73
C ILE A 184 32.47 17.86 7.98
N GLU A 185 31.81 18.94 8.40
CA GLU A 185 32.19 19.68 9.63
C GLU A 185 32.05 18.80 10.89
N LEU A 186 30.94 18.06 11.02
CA LEU A 186 30.73 17.13 12.12
C LEU A 186 31.77 15.99 12.14
N MET A 187 32.12 15.46 10.97
CA MET A 187 33.14 14.43 10.84
C MET A 187 34.53 14.96 11.20
N GLN A 188 34.88 16.18 10.77
CA GLN A 188 36.12 16.85 11.15
C GLN A 188 36.20 17.07 12.66
N LYS A 189 35.13 17.54 13.30
CA LYS A 189 35.06 17.68 14.77
C LYS A 189 35.24 16.35 15.49
N GLN A 190 34.61 15.27 15.00
CA GLN A 190 34.78 13.95 15.60
C GLN A 190 36.20 13.40 15.44
N LEU A 191 36.85 13.65 14.30
CA LEU A 191 38.25 13.28 14.06
C LEU A 191 39.18 14.06 14.99
N GLU A 192 38.96 15.36 15.17
CA GLU A 192 39.74 16.20 16.07
C GLU A 192 39.68 15.71 17.52
N ILE A 193 38.48 15.39 18.02
CA ILE A 193 38.29 14.82 19.36
C ILE A 193 39.04 13.49 19.50
N ARG A 194 38.99 12.64 18.47
CA ARG A 194 39.66 11.33 18.47
C ARG A 194 41.18 11.47 18.41
N GLU A 195 41.69 12.43 17.65
CA GLU A 195 43.12 12.75 17.60
C GLU A 195 43.61 13.25 18.96
N GLU A 196 42.85 14.11 19.64
CA GLU A 196 43.18 14.55 20.99
C GLU A 196 43.21 13.39 21.98
N GLU A 197 42.23 12.49 21.91
CA GLU A 197 42.17 11.31 22.76
C GLU A 197 43.37 10.38 22.53
N LEU A 198 43.74 10.14 21.27
CA LEU A 198 44.94 9.39 20.90
C LEU A 198 46.22 10.07 21.38
N ARG A 199 46.31 11.41 21.31
CA ARG A 199 47.46 12.16 21.86
C ARG A 199 47.57 11.97 23.37
N ARG A 200 46.47 12.04 24.11
CA ARG A 200 46.48 11.78 25.57
C ARG A 200 46.92 10.35 25.88
N GLN A 201 46.41 9.37 25.14
CA GLN A 201 46.83 7.97 25.31
C GLN A 201 48.31 7.79 25.05
N ARG A 202 48.85 8.41 23.99
CA ARG A 202 50.28 8.36 23.68
C ARG A 202 51.13 8.99 24.80
N GLN A 203 50.74 10.15 25.32
CA GLN A 203 51.44 10.78 26.44
C GLN A 203 51.44 9.92 27.71
N LEU A 204 50.32 9.26 28.01
CA LEU A 204 50.24 8.34 29.15
C LEU A 204 51.15 7.11 28.96
N LEU A 205 51.25 6.60 27.73
CA LEU A 205 52.15 5.50 27.40
C LEU A 205 53.62 5.93 27.56
N GLU A 206 54.00 7.10 27.05
CA GLU A 206 55.37 7.64 27.22
C GLU A 206 55.73 7.87 28.69
N GLN A 207 54.78 8.34 29.51
CA GLN A 207 54.98 8.47 30.95
C GLN A 207 55.17 7.11 31.63
N ARG A 208 54.37 6.10 31.26
CA ARG A 208 54.54 4.74 31.77
C ARG A 208 55.86 4.13 31.34
N GLU A 209 56.29 4.33 30.11
CA GLU A 209 57.57 3.86 29.60
C GLU A 209 58.73 4.46 30.40
N LYS A 210 58.72 5.77 30.65
CA LYS A 210 59.73 6.42 31.51
C LYS A 210 59.74 5.85 32.93
N GLN A 211 58.56 5.65 33.53
CA GLN A 211 58.47 5.05 34.86
C GLN A 211 59.00 3.61 34.92
N LEU A 212 58.82 2.83 33.84
CA LEU A 212 59.36 1.48 33.73
C LEU A 212 60.89 1.51 33.57
N LEU A 213 61.41 2.39 32.72
CA LEU A 213 62.86 2.58 32.54
C LEU A 213 63.55 3.08 33.82
N ASP A 214 62.93 3.97 34.58
CA ASP A 214 63.45 4.42 35.87
C ASP A 214 63.43 3.29 36.91
N LYS A 215 62.39 2.45 36.91
CA LYS A 215 62.34 1.24 37.77
C LYS A 215 63.40 0.21 37.37
N GLU A 216 63.67 0.03 36.08
CA GLU A 216 64.76 -0.85 35.60
C GLU A 216 66.15 -0.29 35.96
N ARG A 217 66.36 1.02 35.88
CA ARG A 217 67.62 1.66 36.34
C ARG A 217 67.83 1.53 37.85
N VAL A 218 66.77 1.68 38.65
CA VAL A 218 66.84 1.51 40.11
C VAL A 218 67.03 0.03 40.48
N GLY A 219 66.46 -0.91 39.72
CA GLY A 219 66.65 -2.34 39.90
C GLY A 219 68.04 -2.86 39.47
N MET A 220 68.72 -2.18 38.55
CA MET A 220 70.10 -2.50 38.13
C MET A 220 71.20 -1.93 39.05
N ASN A 221 70.83 -1.10 40.04
CA ASN A 221 71.78 -0.50 40.99
C ASN A 221 71.63 -1.14 42.38
N ILE A 222 71.94 -2.43 42.46
CA ILE A 222 72.19 -3.14 43.72
C ILE A 222 73.65 -3.64 43.64
N PRO A 223 74.54 -3.25 44.57
CA PRO A 223 75.89 -3.81 44.65
C PRO A 223 75.90 -5.30 44.99
#